data_AF-A0A0L7RJ56-F1
#
_entry.id   AF-A0A0L7RJ56-F1
#
_cell.length_a   1.000
_cell.length_b   1.000
_cell.length_c   1.000
_cell.angle_alpha   90.00
_cell.angle_beta   90.00
_cell.angle_gamma   90.00
#
_symmetry.space_group_name_H-M   'P 1'
#
loop_
_entity.id
_entity.type
_entity.pdbx_description
1 polymer ?
#
loop_
_entity_poly.entity_id
_entity_poly.type
_entity_poly.pdbx_seq_one_letter_code
_entity_poly.pdbx_strand_id
1 'polypeptide(L)'
;MRAAELCLISTCLLMLQLLPVYGGSADPDDFRKMTAGVRKKCIAETKATLEMIEGTEYGEFPDDNRLKCYFKCALEKFNMMDKNGRINYNLLKKMIPDPYKEIGNDMVDSCNEIDATDKCEKAFNFMRCMFNVNPMVNPILD
;
A
#
# COMPACT_ATOMS: atom_id res chain seq x y z
N MET A 1 54.40 -15.58 -8.85
CA MET A 1 52.97 -15.21 -8.75
C MET A 1 52.83 -13.84 -9.37
N ARG A 2 52.12 -13.76 -10.50
CA ARG A 2 52.25 -12.67 -11.47
C ARG A 2 51.51 -11.45 -10.94
N ALA A 3 52.16 -10.28 -10.93
CA ALA A 3 51.58 -9.00 -10.51
C ALA A 3 50.20 -8.70 -11.15
N ALA A 4 49.94 -9.29 -12.32
CA ALA A 4 48.65 -9.27 -13.00
C ALA A 4 47.48 -9.88 -12.19
N GLU A 5 47.73 -10.94 -11.40
CA GLU A 5 46.69 -11.63 -10.61
C GLU A 5 46.27 -10.80 -9.38
N LEU A 6 47.23 -10.09 -8.77
CA LEU A 6 46.98 -9.17 -7.66
C LEU A 6 46.20 -7.92 -8.11
N CYS A 7 46.45 -7.44 -9.33
CA CYS A 7 45.68 -6.34 -9.91
C CYS A 7 44.22 -6.74 -10.19
N LEU A 8 43.97 -7.95 -10.69
CA LEU A 8 42.62 -8.44 -10.98
C LEU A 8 41.76 -8.59 -9.71
N ILE A 9 42.36 -9.06 -8.62
CA ILE A 9 41.66 -9.21 -7.34
C ILE A 9 41.33 -7.83 -6.74
N SER A 10 42.27 -6.88 -6.83
CA SER A 10 42.08 -5.51 -6.34
C SER A 10 40.99 -4.75 -7.11
N THR A 11 40.93 -4.89 -8.43
CA THR A 11 39.90 -4.25 -9.25
C THR A 11 38.51 -4.89 -9.07
N CYS A 12 38.43 -6.20 -8.84
CA CYS A 12 37.18 -6.88 -8.52
C CYS A 12 36.58 -6.45 -7.17
N LEU A 13 37.42 -6.24 -6.15
CA LEU A 13 36.97 -5.79 -4.81
C LEU A 13 36.37 -4.38 -4.86
N LEU A 14 36.96 -3.47 -5.66
CA LEU A 14 36.47 -2.12 -5.86
C LEU A 14 35.13 -2.09 -6.64
N MET A 15 34.95 -2.99 -7.60
CA MET A 15 33.68 -3.14 -8.34
C MET A 15 32.55 -3.68 -7.46
N LEU A 16 32.87 -4.53 -6.47
CA LEU A 16 31.87 -5.09 -5.54
C LEU A 16 31.30 -4.02 -4.58
N GLN A 17 32.07 -2.98 -4.26
CA GLN A 17 31.62 -1.86 -3.41
C GLN A 17 30.77 -0.81 -4.17
N LEU A 18 30.73 -0.90 -5.50
CA LEU A 18 30.01 0.02 -6.39
C LEU A 18 28.75 -0.61 -7.01
N LEU A 19 28.40 -1.84 -6.67
CA LEU A 19 27.04 -2.32 -6.94
C LEU A 19 26.11 -1.52 -6.04
N PRO A 20 25.27 -0.62 -6.57
CA PRO A 20 24.16 -0.14 -5.78
C PRO A 20 23.39 -1.40 -5.38
N VAL A 21 23.35 -1.68 -4.08
CA VAL A 21 22.29 -2.50 -3.52
C VAL A 21 21.03 -1.74 -3.88
N TYR A 22 20.43 -2.06 -5.03
CA TYR A 22 19.04 -1.76 -5.33
C TYR A 22 18.18 -2.63 -4.39
N GLY A 23 18.39 -2.44 -3.09
CA GLY A 23 17.37 -2.69 -2.10
C GLY A 23 16.41 -1.54 -2.28
N GLY A 24 15.39 -1.74 -3.10
CA GLY A 24 14.23 -0.88 -3.10
C GLY A 24 13.59 -1.00 -1.73
N SER A 25 14.09 -0.23 -0.75
CA SER A 25 13.27 0.16 0.38
C SER A 25 12.02 0.77 -0.23
N ALA A 26 10.85 0.22 0.09
CA ALA A 26 9.59 0.81 -0.28
C ALA A 26 9.47 2.15 0.44
N ASP A 27 10.04 3.18 -0.16
CA ASP A 27 10.02 4.54 0.36
C ASP A 27 8.55 4.97 0.44
N PRO A 28 8.04 5.35 1.63
CA PRO A 28 6.71 5.91 1.78
C PRO A 28 6.43 7.04 0.77
N ASP A 29 7.45 7.81 0.38
CA ASP A 29 7.32 8.86 -0.63
C ASP A 29 7.05 8.32 -2.03
N ASP A 30 7.57 7.15 -2.38
CA ASP A 30 7.32 6.54 -3.68
C ASP A 30 5.90 5.97 -3.75
N PHE A 31 5.42 5.33 -2.68
CA PHE A 31 4.02 4.92 -2.59
C PHE A 31 3.07 6.12 -2.64
N ARG A 32 3.39 7.22 -1.96
CA ARG A 32 2.62 8.46 -1.99
C ARG A 32 2.57 9.07 -3.39
N LYS A 33 3.69 9.11 -4.11
CA LYS A 33 3.72 9.57 -5.52
C LYS A 33 2.88 8.69 -6.43
N MET A 34 2.97 7.36 -6.27
CA MET A 34 2.20 6.39 -7.06
C MET A 34 0.68 6.53 -6.84
N THR A 35 0.27 6.83 -5.61
CA THR A 35 -1.16 6.92 -5.24
C THR A 35 -1.74 8.34 -5.35
N ALA A 36 -0.92 9.39 -5.42
CA ALA A 36 -1.37 10.79 -5.48
C ALA A 36 -2.40 11.07 -6.59
N GLY A 37 -2.19 10.49 -7.77
CA GLY A 37 -3.12 10.64 -8.90
C GLY A 37 -4.49 10.02 -8.62
N VAL A 38 -4.54 8.88 -7.92
CA VAL A 38 -5.78 8.22 -7.51
C VAL A 38 -6.46 9.00 -6.39
N ARG A 39 -5.71 9.43 -5.37
CA ARG A 39 -6.20 10.26 -4.26
C ARG A 39 -6.93 11.50 -4.79
N LYS A 40 -6.29 12.26 -5.69
CA LYS A 40 -6.89 13.46 -6.31
C LYS A 40 -8.18 13.15 -7.07
N LYS A 41 -8.19 12.09 -7.87
CA LYS A 41 -9.38 11.69 -8.67
C LYS A 41 -10.53 11.28 -7.75
N CYS A 42 -10.27 10.43 -6.76
CA CYS A 42 -11.31 9.93 -5.88
C CYS A 42 -11.89 11.02 -4.95
N ILE A 43 -11.07 11.97 -4.49
CA ILE A 43 -11.57 13.17 -3.79
C ILE A 43 -12.53 13.96 -4.71
N ALA A 44 -12.13 14.19 -5.97
CA ALA A 44 -12.95 14.94 -6.91
C ALA A 44 -14.27 14.24 -7.26
N GLU A 45 -14.27 12.91 -7.40
CA GLU A 45 -15.44 12.09 -7.73
C GLU A 45 -16.42 11.98 -6.54
N THR A 46 -15.90 11.82 -5.32
CA THR A 46 -16.73 11.49 -4.14
C THR A 46 -17.05 12.68 -3.23
N LYS A 47 -16.29 13.77 -3.38
CA LYS A 47 -16.34 14.95 -2.50
C LYS A 47 -15.96 14.65 -1.04
N ALA A 48 -15.26 13.55 -0.78
CA ALA A 48 -14.63 13.29 0.51
C ALA A 48 -13.63 14.42 0.83
N THR A 49 -13.58 14.86 2.08
CA THR A 49 -12.61 15.87 2.51
C THR A 49 -11.26 15.22 2.77
N LEU A 50 -10.20 16.03 2.65
CA LEU A 50 -8.86 15.57 2.96
C LEU A 50 -8.76 15.12 4.43
N GLU A 51 -9.35 15.88 5.33
CA GLU A 51 -9.46 15.59 6.76
C GLU A 51 -10.09 14.22 7.05
N MET A 52 -11.20 13.87 6.39
CA MET A 52 -11.83 12.55 6.57
C MET A 52 -10.92 11.40 6.13
N ILE A 53 -10.12 11.62 5.09
CA ILE A 53 -9.22 10.60 4.54
C ILE A 53 -8.01 10.44 5.46
N GLU A 54 -7.39 11.55 5.86
CA GLU A 54 -6.21 11.57 6.73
C GLU A 54 -6.56 11.09 8.15
N GLY A 55 -7.75 11.40 8.67
CA GLY A 55 -8.24 10.88 9.95
C GLY A 55 -8.25 9.35 10.01
N THR A 56 -8.45 8.66 8.88
CA THR A 56 -8.44 7.18 8.85
C THR A 56 -7.08 6.57 9.18
N GLU A 57 -6.00 7.33 8.99
CA GLU A 57 -4.64 6.94 9.40
C GLU A 57 -4.53 6.92 10.94
N TYR A 58 -5.36 7.70 11.64
CA TYR A 58 -5.41 7.75 13.10
C TYR A 58 -6.57 6.94 13.70
N GLY A 59 -7.23 6.10 12.89
CA GLY A 59 -8.35 5.28 13.33
C GLY A 59 -9.70 6.01 13.35
N GLU A 60 -9.77 7.21 12.78
CA GLU A 60 -11.04 7.92 12.63
C GLU A 60 -11.77 7.44 11.37
N PHE A 61 -12.80 6.64 11.55
CA PHE A 61 -13.64 6.11 10.49
C PHE A 61 -15.07 6.65 10.64
N PRO A 62 -15.33 7.94 10.32
CA PRO A 62 -16.66 8.52 10.42
C PRO A 62 -17.63 7.81 9.47
N ASP A 63 -18.89 7.69 9.90
CA ASP A 63 -19.96 7.11 9.10
C ASP A 63 -20.44 8.10 8.01
N ASP A 64 -19.61 8.31 6.99
CA ASP A 64 -19.86 9.24 5.89
C ASP A 64 -19.77 8.54 4.53
N ASN A 65 -20.86 8.61 3.75
CA ASN A 65 -20.94 7.97 2.44
C ASN A 65 -19.86 8.43 1.44
N ARG A 66 -19.36 9.66 1.56
CA ARG A 66 -18.30 10.19 0.69
C ARG A 66 -16.99 9.48 0.99
N LEU A 67 -16.66 9.28 2.26
CA LEU A 67 -15.47 8.54 2.69
C LEU A 67 -15.57 7.06 2.31
N LYS A 68 -16.74 6.44 2.53
CA LYS A 68 -16.98 5.06 2.10
C LYS A 68 -16.75 4.88 0.60
N CYS A 69 -17.34 5.76 -0.21
CA CYS A 69 -17.18 5.70 -1.65
C CYS A 69 -15.79 6.12 -2.13
N TYR A 70 -15.04 6.90 -1.34
CA TYR A 70 -13.63 7.20 -1.62
C TYR A 70 -12.79 5.92 -1.61
N PHE A 71 -12.95 5.05 -0.60
CA PHE A 71 -12.24 3.77 -0.56
C PHE A 71 -12.61 2.85 -1.70
N LYS A 72 -13.91 2.78 -2.03
CA LYS A 72 -14.38 2.04 -3.22
C LYS A 72 -13.74 2.56 -4.50
N CYS A 73 -13.73 3.89 -4.71
CA CYS A 73 -13.07 4.49 -5.85
C CYS A 73 -11.58 4.10 -5.91
N ALA A 74 -10.85 4.21 -4.81
CA ALA A 74 -9.44 3.87 -4.78
C ALA A 74 -9.20 2.40 -5.17
N LEU A 75 -9.94 1.46 -4.57
CA LEU A 75 -9.84 0.04 -4.90
C LEU A 75 -10.18 -0.25 -6.37
N GLU A 76 -11.19 0.41 -6.94
CA GLU A 76 -11.52 0.27 -8.36
C GLU A 76 -10.42 0.83 -9.27
N LYS A 77 -9.83 2.01 -8.97
CA LYS A 77 -8.76 2.60 -9.79
C LYS A 77 -7.49 1.75 -9.80
N PHE A 78 -7.24 0.99 -8.73
CA PHE A 78 -6.14 0.00 -8.68
C PHE A 78 -6.55 -1.39 -9.18
N ASN A 79 -7.76 -1.55 -9.72
CA ASN A 79 -8.34 -2.83 -10.16
C ASN A 79 -8.42 -3.90 -9.04
N MET A 80 -8.38 -3.46 -7.79
CA MET A 80 -8.50 -4.30 -6.60
C MET A 80 -9.96 -4.58 -6.25
N MET A 81 -10.91 -3.81 -6.78
CA MET A 81 -12.34 -4.10 -6.70
C MET A 81 -12.93 -4.10 -8.11
N ASP A 82 -13.72 -5.13 -8.43
CA ASP A 82 -14.43 -5.21 -9.70
C ASP A 82 -15.75 -4.42 -9.69
N LYS A 83 -16.37 -4.27 -10.86
CA LYS A 83 -17.67 -3.58 -11.01
C LYS A 83 -18.80 -4.21 -10.20
N ASN A 84 -18.67 -5.44 -9.73
CA ASN A 84 -19.66 -6.14 -8.91
C ASN A 84 -19.38 -5.98 -7.41
N GLY A 85 -18.31 -5.29 -7.02
CA GLY A 85 -17.92 -5.09 -5.62
C GLY A 85 -17.06 -6.22 -5.05
N ARG A 86 -16.56 -7.14 -5.88
CA ARG A 86 -15.66 -8.21 -5.41
C ARG A 86 -14.25 -7.68 -5.31
N ILE A 87 -13.65 -7.83 -4.14
CA ILE A 87 -12.26 -7.44 -3.88
C ILE A 87 -11.32 -8.57 -4.31
N ASN A 88 -10.28 -8.22 -5.05
CA ASN A 88 -9.22 -9.14 -5.48
C ASN A 88 -8.09 -9.16 -4.44
N TYR A 89 -8.27 -9.97 -3.40
CA TYR A 89 -7.30 -10.13 -2.30
C TYR A 89 -5.93 -10.62 -2.78
N ASN A 90 -5.89 -11.47 -3.82
CA ASN A 90 -4.63 -11.92 -4.41
C ASN A 90 -3.85 -10.78 -5.07
N LEU A 91 -4.53 -9.85 -5.75
CA LEU A 91 -3.90 -8.66 -6.31
C LEU A 91 -3.44 -7.71 -5.21
N LEU A 92 -4.26 -7.50 -4.17
CA LEU A 92 -3.89 -6.72 -2.99
C LEU A 92 -2.56 -7.22 -2.40
N LYS A 93 -2.48 -8.51 -2.06
CA LYS A 93 -1.25 -9.13 -1.55
C LYS A 93 -0.05 -8.95 -2.47
N LYS A 94 -0.24 -9.05 -3.79
CA LYS A 94 0.86 -8.82 -4.76
C LYS A 94 1.38 -7.38 -4.73
N MET A 95 0.51 -6.40 -4.49
CA MET A 95 0.85 -4.98 -4.45
C MET A 95 1.51 -4.54 -3.14
N ILE A 96 1.46 -5.37 -2.08
CA ILE A 96 2.14 -5.10 -0.81
C ILE A 96 3.66 -5.16 -1.04
N PRO A 97 4.41 -4.11 -0.67
CA PRO A 97 5.86 -4.10 -0.81
C PRO A 97 6.53 -5.16 0.06
N ASP A 98 7.70 -5.65 -0.37
CA ASP A 98 8.42 -6.74 0.30
C ASP A 98 8.68 -6.51 1.80
N PRO A 99 9.08 -5.31 2.27
CA PRO A 99 9.25 -5.05 3.71
C PRO A 99 8.00 -5.25 4.55
N TYR A 100 6.81 -5.14 3.96
CA TYR A 100 5.52 -5.25 4.63
C TYR A 100 4.76 -6.52 4.24
N LYS A 101 5.39 -7.45 3.50
CA LYS A 101 4.70 -8.55 2.83
C LYS A 101 4.02 -9.51 3.80
N GLU A 102 4.73 -9.90 4.86
CA GLU A 102 4.23 -10.82 5.87
C GLU A 102 3.02 -10.22 6.59
N ILE A 103 3.22 -9.08 7.25
CA ILE A 103 2.15 -8.42 8.00
C ILE A 103 0.98 -8.02 7.10
N GLY A 104 1.25 -7.52 5.90
CA GLY A 104 0.22 -7.12 4.96
C GLY A 104 -0.59 -8.31 4.44
N ASN A 105 0.02 -9.48 4.24
CA ASN A 105 -0.70 -10.69 3.87
C ASN A 105 -1.63 -11.13 5.01
N ASP A 106 -1.14 -11.11 6.25
CA ASP A 106 -1.92 -11.49 7.44
C ASP A 106 -3.13 -10.57 7.65
N MET A 107 -2.95 -9.27 7.42
CA MET A 107 -4.05 -8.30 7.43
C MET A 107 -5.09 -8.62 6.35
N VAL A 108 -4.65 -8.88 5.12
CA VAL A 108 -5.58 -9.23 4.03
C VAL A 108 -6.34 -10.52 4.35
N ASP A 109 -5.66 -11.54 4.88
CA ASP A 109 -6.28 -12.81 5.24
C ASP A 109 -7.30 -12.66 6.37
N SER A 110 -7.01 -11.82 7.36
CA SER A 110 -7.91 -11.52 8.46
C SER A 110 -9.16 -10.73 8.01
N CYS A 111 -9.11 -10.07 6.85
CA CYS A 111 -10.16 -9.16 6.37
C CYS A 111 -10.81 -9.61 5.05
N ASN A 112 -10.59 -10.85 4.61
CA ASN A 112 -11.07 -11.32 3.30
C ASN A 112 -12.53 -11.81 3.26
N GLU A 113 -13.19 -11.90 4.41
CA GLU A 113 -14.59 -12.37 4.53
C GLU A 113 -15.61 -11.22 4.67
N ILE A 114 -15.21 -9.99 4.32
CA ILE A 114 -16.08 -8.82 4.49
C ILE A 114 -17.17 -8.83 3.43
N ASP A 115 -18.42 -8.84 3.89
CA ASP A 115 -19.58 -8.77 3.03
C ASP A 115 -20.48 -7.58 3.34
N ALA A 116 -20.98 -6.96 2.27
CA ALA A 116 -21.94 -5.88 2.31
C ALA A 116 -22.59 -5.73 0.93
N THR A 117 -23.90 -5.46 0.93
CA THR A 117 -24.67 -5.23 -0.31
C THR A 117 -24.21 -3.98 -1.05
N ASP A 118 -23.90 -2.91 -0.30
CA ASP A 118 -23.37 -1.68 -0.85
C ASP A 118 -21.85 -1.76 -1.01
N LYS A 119 -21.35 -1.33 -2.18
CA LYS A 119 -19.93 -1.44 -2.54
C LYS A 119 -19.06 -0.43 -1.80
N CYS A 120 -19.60 0.75 -1.49
CA CYS A 120 -18.91 1.75 -0.70
C CYS A 120 -18.76 1.25 0.74
N GLU A 121 -19.82 0.68 1.30
CA GLU A 121 -19.81 0.04 2.61
C GLU A 121 -18.82 -1.12 2.67
N LYS A 122 -18.79 -1.98 1.65
CA LYS A 122 -17.84 -3.09 1.57
C LYS A 122 -16.38 -2.62 1.58
N ALA A 123 -16.06 -1.61 0.78
CA ALA A 123 -14.72 -1.02 0.72
C ALA A 123 -14.32 -0.38 2.05
N PHE A 124 -15.23 0.37 2.68
CA PHE A 124 -15.01 1.00 3.97
C PHE A 124 -14.75 -0.02 5.08
N ASN A 125 -15.59 -1.05 5.17
CA ASN A 125 -15.42 -2.11 6.16
C ASN A 125 -14.10 -2.86 5.97
N PHE A 126 -13.69 -3.08 4.71
CA PHE A 126 -12.38 -3.64 4.40
C PHE A 126 -11.24 -2.77 4.91
N MET A 127 -11.24 -1.48 4.60
CA MET A 127 -10.18 -0.57 5.05
C MET A 127 -10.13 -0.42 6.58
N ARG A 128 -11.30 -0.37 7.23
CA ARG A 128 -11.40 -0.35 8.69
C ARG A 128 -10.89 -1.64 9.34
N CYS A 129 -11.20 -2.80 8.75
CA CYS A 129 -10.68 -4.08 9.22
C CYS A 129 -9.16 -4.14 9.12
N MET A 130 -8.60 -3.75 7.96
CA MET A 130 -7.14 -3.71 7.77
C MET A 130 -6.48 -2.86 8.87
N PHE A 131 -6.99 -1.65 9.11
CA PHE A 131 -6.49 -0.80 10.20
C PHE A 131 -6.58 -1.48 11.58
N ASN A 132 -7.70 -2.13 11.90
CA ASN A 132 -7.88 -2.77 13.21
C ASN A 132 -6.97 -3.98 13.43
N VAL A 133 -6.61 -4.73 12.37
CA VAL A 133 -5.70 -5.88 12.47
C VAL A 133 -4.27 -5.42 12.72
N ASN A 134 -3.83 -4.40 11.99
CA ASN A 134 -2.58 -3.72 12.28
C ASN A 134 -2.70 -2.24 11.91
N PRO A 135 -2.72 -1.34 12.90
CA PRO A 135 -2.64 0.08 12.63
C PRO A 135 -1.29 0.33 11.98
N MET A 136 -1.25 0.50 10.65
CA MET A 136 -0.01 0.73 9.89
C MET A 136 0.76 1.99 10.35
N VAL A 137 0.20 2.78 11.26
CA VAL A 137 0.68 4.07 11.77
C VAL A 137 1.54 3.93 13.02
N ASN A 138 2.46 2.96 13.06
CA ASN A 138 3.51 2.96 14.07
C ASN A 138 4.88 2.39 13.63
N PRO A 139 5.33 2.62 12.38
CA PRO A 139 6.79 2.73 12.19
C PRO A 139 7.28 3.82 11.20
N ILE A 140 6.42 4.71 10.69
CA ILE A 140 6.85 5.74 9.70
C ILE A 140 7.09 7.12 10.34
N LEU A 141 6.76 7.31 11.63
CA LEU A 141 6.91 8.59 12.33
C LEU A 141 7.95 8.62 13.46
N ASP A 142 8.87 7.65 13.52
CA ASP A 142 10.11 7.76 14.31
C ASP A 142 11.35 7.68 13.40
#